data_AF-A0A0Q4UT70-F1
#
_entry.id   AF-A0A0Q4UT70-F1
#
_cell.length_a   1.000
_cell.length_b   1.000
_cell.length_c   1.000
_cell.angle_alpha   90.00
_cell.angle_beta   90.00
_cell.angle_gamma   90.00
#
_symmetry.space_group_name_H-M   'P 1'
#
loop_
_entity.id
_entity.type
_entity.pdbx_description
1 polymer ?
#
loop_
_entity_poly.entity_id
_entity_poly.type
_entity_poly.pdbx_seq_one_letter_code
_entity_poly.pdbx_strand_id
1 'polypeptide(L)' 'MSRAVEDLVNALACGIVADERAARDFATISDTLRHNGHPASADAMLRLSRHHRIRALEGRGNLAALRYVNETSDAKRS' A
#
# COMPACT_ATOMS: atom_id res chain seq x y z
N MET A 1 -23.36 -0.28 6.43
CA MET A 1 -22.14 -1.09 6.23
C MET A 1 -22.11 -2.23 7.26
N SER A 2 -21.70 -3.45 6.89
CA SER A 2 -21.56 -4.54 7.88
C SER A 2 -20.23 -4.43 8.62
N ARG A 3 -20.16 -4.94 9.86
CA ARG A 3 -18.92 -4.96 10.66
C ARG A 3 -17.74 -5.59 9.92
N ALA A 4 -17.99 -6.66 9.16
CA ALA A 4 -16.96 -7.31 8.36
C ALA A 4 -16.39 -6.41 7.25
N VAL A 5 -17.23 -5.55 6.64
CA VAL A 5 -16.77 -4.59 5.62
C VAL A 5 -15.97 -3.46 6.27
N GLU A 6 -16.39 -2.98 7.43
CA GLU A 6 -15.64 -1.99 8.23
C GLU A 6 -14.25 -2.52 8.62
N ASP A 7 -14.18 -3.75 9.12
CA ASP A 7 -12.91 -4.39 9.49
C ASP A 7 -11.99 -4.53 8.27
N LEU A 8 -12.54 -4.90 7.11
CA LEU A 8 -11.78 -5.01 5.86
C LEU A 8 -11.28 -3.64 5.37
N VAL A 9 -12.12 -2.60 5.42
CA VAL A 9 -11.72 -1.21 5.09
C VAL A 9 -10.56 -0.76 5.96
N ASN A 10 -10.65 -1.00 7.26
CA ASN A 10 -9.60 -0.64 8.22
C ASN A 10 -8.31 -1.43 7.96
N ALA A 11 -8.42 -2.73 7.71
CA ALA A 11 -7.26 -3.57 7.38
C ALA A 11 -6.56 -3.10 6.09
N LEU A 12 -7.33 -2.78 5.04
CA LEU A 12 -6.78 -2.22 3.80
C LEU A 12 -6.10 -0.88 4.03
N ALA A 13 -6.73 0.02 4.79
CA ALA A 13 -6.14 1.33 5.11
C ALA A 13 -4.80 1.19 5.86
N CYS A 14 -4.76 0.33 6.89
CA CYS A 14 -3.53 0.04 7.62
C CYS A 14 -2.44 -0.58 6.73
N GLY A 15 -2.81 -1.51 5.85
CA GLY A 15 -1.89 -2.13 4.89
C GLY A 15 -1.29 -1.13 3.91
N ILE A 16 -2.12 -0.25 3.34
CA ILE A 16 -1.66 0.82 2.43
C ILE A 16 -0.64 1.71 3.13
N VAL A 17 -0.92 2.16 4.36
CA VAL A 17 0.00 3.02 5.12
C VAL A 17 1.32 2.29 5.41
N ALA A 18 1.27 1.00 5.75
CA ALA A 18 2.45 0.20 5.99
C ALA A 18 3.31 0.05 4.71
N ASP A 19 2.69 -0.24 3.57
CA ASP A 19 3.36 -0.36 2.28
C ASP A 19 3.96 0.99 1.83
N GLU A 20 3.24 2.11 1.99
CA GLU A 20 3.76 3.43 1.65
C GLU A 20 4.95 3.85 2.54
N ARG A 21 4.94 3.43 3.81
CA ARG A 21 6.07 3.63 4.72
C ARG A 21 7.26 2.76 4.31
N ALA A 22 7.05 1.46 4.10
CA ALA A 22 8.09 0.54 3.67
C ALA A 22 8.74 0.99 2.35
N ALA A 23 7.93 1.46 1.39
CA ALA A 23 8.44 1.99 0.12
C ALA A 23 9.41 3.17 0.33
N ARG A 24 9.09 4.10 1.23
CA ARG A 24 9.94 5.25 1.56
C ARG A 24 11.20 4.85 2.31
N ASP A 25 11.06 3.97 3.29
CA ASP A 25 12.16 3.50 4.13
C ASP A 25 13.20 2.77 3.25
N PHE A 26 12.76 1.85 2.39
CA PHE A 26 13.66 1.14 1.47
C PHE A 26 14.31 2.05 0.42
N ALA A 27 13.63 3.09 -0.07
CA ALA A 27 14.26 4.08 -0.94
C ALA A 27 15.38 4.84 -0.23
N THR A 28 15.12 5.27 1.02
CA THR A 28 16.11 5.98 1.86
C THR A 28 17.33 5.08 2.15
N ILE A 29 17.10 3.80 2.46
CA ILE A 29 18.19 2.83 2.67
C ILE A 29 18.96 2.60 1.37
N SER A 30 18.28 2.50 0.22
CA SER A 30 18.93 2.39 -1.10
C SER A 30 19.89 3.54 -1.35
N ASP A 31 19.46 4.78 -1.10
CA ASP A 31 20.28 5.97 -1.30
C ASP A 31 21.50 5.99 -0.37
N THR A 32 21.30 5.59 0.89
CA THR A 32 22.39 5.44 1.87
C THR A 32 23.41 4.39 1.43
N LEU A 33 22.95 3.22 0.98
CA LEU A 33 23.83 2.15 0.49
C LEU A 33 24.60 2.57 -0.76
N ARG A 34 23.97 3.31 -1.66
CA ARG A 34 24.62 3.82 -2.86
C ARG A 34 25.71 4.83 -2.52
N HIS A 35 25.45 5.73 -1.57
CA HIS A 35 26.45 6.68 -1.08
C HIS A 35 27.64 5.98 -0.41
N ASN A 36 27.39 4.87 0.30
CA ASN A 36 28.42 4.08 0.99
C ASN A 36 29.16 3.08 0.08
N GLY A 37 28.95 3.11 -1.24
CA GLY A 37 29.67 2.23 -2.18
C GLY A 37 29.14 0.79 -2.25
N HIS A 38 27.88 0.56 -1.88
CA HIS A 38 27.21 -0.75 -1.92
C HIS A 38 26.09 -0.79 -2.99
N PRO A 39 26.40 -0.67 -4.29
CA PRO A 39 25.40 -0.52 -5.34
C PRO A 39 24.48 -1.75 -5.50
N ALA A 40 25.00 -2.97 -5.34
CA ALA A 40 24.18 -4.18 -5.45
C ALA A 40 23.11 -4.26 -4.34
N SER A 41 23.47 -3.88 -3.12
CA SER A 41 22.53 -3.82 -2.00
C SER A 41 21.54 -2.67 -2.16
N ALA A 42 21.99 -1.52 -2.68
CA ALA A 42 21.10 -0.41 -3.02
C ALA A 42 20.02 -0.83 -4.02
N ASP A 43 20.42 -1.55 -5.09
CA ASP A 43 19.47 -2.04 -6.09
C ASP A 43 18.47 -3.04 -5.52
N ALA A 44 18.89 -3.88 -4.55
CA ALA A 44 17.98 -4.78 -3.84
C ALA A 44 16.93 -4.00 -3.02
N MET A 45 17.36 -2.97 -2.29
CA MET A 45 16.44 -2.11 -1.53
C MET A 45 15.50 -1.34 -2.46
N LEU A 46 15.99 -0.84 -3.59
CA LEU A 46 15.16 -0.15 -4.57
C LEU A 46 14.09 -1.07 -5.18
N ARG A 47 14.38 -2.35 -5.40
CA ARG A 47 13.36 -3.34 -5.82
C ARG A 47 12.28 -3.53 -4.75
N LEU A 48 12.66 -3.64 -3.48
CA LEU A 48 11.69 -3.73 -2.37
C LEU A 48 10.84 -2.46 -2.27
N SER A 49 11.44 -1.29 -2.40
CA SER A 49 10.73 -0.01 -2.43
C SER A 49 9.65 0.01 -3.51
N ARG A 50 10.01 -0.39 -4.74
CA ARG A 50 9.06 -0.48 -5.87
C ARG A 50 7.96 -1.50 -5.61
N HIS A 51 8.29 -2.66 -5.06
CA HIS A 51 7.31 -3.69 -4.72
C HIS A 51 6.24 -3.16 -3.75
N HIS A 52 6.65 -2.56 -2.64
CA HIS A 52 5.71 -1.98 -1.68
C HIS A 52 4.91 -0.81 -2.27
N ARG A 53 5.50 0.00 -3.15
CA ARG A 53 4.76 1.06 -3.84
C ARG A 53 3.64 0.52 -4.74
N ILE A 54 3.89 -0.60 -5.42
CA ILE A 54 2.85 -1.30 -6.21
C ILE A 54 1.76 -1.84 -5.29
N ARG A 55 2.12 -2.48 -4.18
CA ARG A 55 1.16 -3.02 -3.20
C ARG A 55 0.26 -1.94 -2.59
N ALA A 56 0.82 -0.78 -2.25
CA ALA A 56 0.04 0.38 -1.81
C ALA A 56 -0.96 0.85 -2.87
N LEU A 57 -0.56 0.91 -4.15
CA LEU A 57 -1.45 1.29 -5.26
C LEU A 57 -2.59 0.27 -5.45
N GLU A 58 -2.28 -1.02 -5.41
CA GLU A 58 -3.27 -2.09 -5.49
C GLU A 58 -4.24 -2.03 -4.30
N GLY A 59 -3.74 -1.80 -3.08
CA GLY A 59 -4.55 -1.61 -1.88
C GLY A 59 -5.51 -0.42 -2.02
N ARG A 60 -5.04 0.72 -2.55
CA ARG A 60 -5.89 1.88 -2.84
C ARG A 60 -6.98 1.56 -3.86
N GLY A 61 -6.65 0.81 -4.90
CA GLY A 61 -7.63 0.34 -5.90
C GLY A 61 -8.71 -0.55 -5.27
N ASN A 62 -8.29 -1.53 -4.45
CA ASN A 62 -9.22 -2.41 -3.74
C ASN A 62 -10.12 -1.65 -2.76
N LEU A 63 -9.57 -0.68 -2.03
CA LEU A 63 -10.35 0.17 -1.12
C LEU A 63 -11.38 1.02 -1.86
N ALA A 64 -11.01 1.59 -3.01
CA ALA A 64 -11.93 2.36 -3.85
C ALA A 64 -13.07 1.47 -4.38
N ALA A 65 -12.75 0.27 -4.88
CA ALA A 65 -13.74 -0.68 -5.35
C ALA A 65 -14.71 -1.12 -4.23
N LEU A 66 -14.19 -1.38 -3.03
CA LEU A 66 -15.01 -1.77 -1.87
C LEU A 66 -15.99 -0.66 -1.46
N ARG A 67 -15.53 0.60 -1.45
CA ARG A 67 -16.39 1.76 -1.15
C ARG A 67 -17.50 1.91 -2.19
N TYR A 68 -17.17 1.82 -3.47
CA TYR A 68 -18.16 1.89 -4.55
C TYR A 68 -19.23 0.80 -4.44
N VAL A 69 -18.83 -0.44 -4.15
CA VAL A 69 -19.78 -1.56 -3.95
C VAL A 69 -20.69 -1.29 -2.74
N ASN A 70 -20.16 -0.74 -1.64
CA ASN A 70 -20.98 -0.41 -0.47
C ASN A 70 -22.00 0.70 -0.79
N GLU A 71 -21.56 1.79 -1.42
CA GLU A 71 -22.42 2.93 -1.79
C GLU A 71 -23.55 2.52 -2.74
N THR A 72 -23.22 1.74 -3.77
CA THR A 72 -24.22 1.24 -4.73
C THR A 72 -25.18 0.22 -4.13
N SER A 73 -24.75 -0.54 -3.11
CA SER A 73 -25.59 -1.50 -2.39
C SER A 73 -26.54 -0.81 -1.39
N ASP A 74 -26.14 0.33 -0.84
CA ASP A 74 -26.99 1.16 0.02
C ASP A 74 -28.02 1.92 -0.82
N ALA A 75 -27.64 2.41 -2.02
CA ALA A 75 -28.55 3.07 -2.95
C ALA A 75 -29.66 2.17 -3.51
N LYS A 76 -29.41 0.86 -3.66
CA LYS A 76 -30.44 -0.12 -4.09
C LYS A 76 -31.39 -0.55 -2.97
N ARG A 77 -31.11 -0.19 -1.72
CA ARG A 77 -31.90 -0.53 -0.54
C ARG A 77 -32.82 0.60 -0.05
N SER A 78 -32.67 1.79 -0.63
CA SER A 78 -33.53 2.97 -0.39
C SER A 78 -34.58 3.09 -1.49
#